data_AF-A0A0B7FGB1-F1
#
_entry.id   AF-A0A0B7FGB1-F1
#
_cell.length_a   1.000
_cell.length_b   1.000
_cell.length_c   1.000
_cell.angle_alpha   90.00
_cell.angle_beta   90.00
_cell.angle_gamma   90.00
#
_symmetry.space_group_name_H-M   'P 1'
#
loop_
_entity.id
_entity.type
_entity.pdbx_description
1 polymer ?
#
loop_
_entity_poly.entity_id
_entity_poly.type
_entity_poly.pdbx_seq_one_letter_code
_entity_poly.pdbx_strand_id
1 'polypeptide(L)'
;MLSRIVAQRTVPRLRLVRAYATPVEFKQPKNDPQLGDYPQIPAISVQRRPAKGWWNVQERRNFGETLPEQHEILSIWSLDVFNISRSSALKQFGIAVAIFLGFTMAVKASVPERPAAPRSYPYGGLVAELGGLDENKAAVYEPEEE
;
A
#
# COMPACT_ATOMS: atom_id res chain seq x y z
N MET A 1 18.81 60.32 5.21
CA MET A 1 18.66 59.05 5.94
C MET A 1 17.89 58.07 5.05
N LEU A 2 18.53 57.04 4.50
CA LEU A 2 17.89 56.00 3.70
C LEU A 2 18.14 54.65 4.37
N SER A 3 17.11 54.12 5.02
CA SER A 3 17.11 52.81 5.67
C SER A 3 16.87 51.70 4.62
N ARG A 4 17.86 50.82 4.42
CA ARG A 4 17.70 49.60 3.61
C ARG A 4 17.02 48.52 4.44
N ILE A 5 15.84 48.09 4.02
CA ILE A 5 15.15 46.91 4.57
C ILE A 5 15.75 45.67 3.92
N VAL A 6 16.40 44.82 4.71
CA VAL A 6 16.91 43.51 4.28
C VAL A 6 15.83 42.47 4.56
N ALA A 7 15.20 41.94 3.51
CA ALA A 7 14.28 40.82 3.61
C ALA A 7 15.08 39.52 3.79
N GLN A 8 15.10 38.97 5.01
CA GLN A 8 15.65 37.64 5.25
C GLN A 8 14.66 36.58 4.78
N ARG A 9 14.99 35.86 3.70
CA ARG A 9 14.26 34.66 3.29
C ARG A 9 14.64 33.50 4.21
N THR A 10 13.74 33.12 5.11
CA THR A 10 13.87 31.87 5.86
C THR A 10 13.53 30.69 4.95
N VAL A 11 14.55 29.96 4.50
CA VAL A 11 14.33 28.69 3.78
C VAL A 11 14.02 27.62 4.83
N PRO A 12 12.87 26.93 4.77
CA PRO A 12 12.57 25.87 5.71
C PRO A 12 13.57 24.73 5.50
N ARG A 13 14.41 24.48 6.51
CA ARG A 13 15.28 23.30 6.56
C ARG A 13 14.37 22.09 6.80
N LEU A 14 14.03 21.36 5.74
CA LEU A 14 13.37 20.06 5.84
C LEU A 14 14.24 19.18 6.75
N ARG A 15 13.75 18.89 7.95
CA ARG A 15 14.37 17.89 8.82
C ARG A 15 14.21 16.56 8.11
N LEU A 16 15.33 15.94 7.74
CA LEU A 16 15.37 14.59 7.19
C LEU A 16 14.83 13.64 8.28
N VAL A 17 13.54 13.31 8.23
CA VAL A 17 12.99 12.24 9.04
C VAL A 17 13.69 10.97 8.58
N ARG A 18 14.41 10.31 9.48
CA ARG A 18 15.11 9.05 9.19
C ARG A 18 14.07 8.02 8.76
N ALA A 19 13.93 7.83 7.46
CA ALA A 19 13.12 6.76 6.90
C ALA A 19 13.90 5.45 7.11
N TYR A 20 13.47 4.64 8.08
CA TYR A 20 14.01 3.29 8.29
C TYR A 20 13.69 2.32 7.13
N ALA A 21 12.87 2.75 6.17
CA ALA A 21 12.57 2.02 4.95
C ALA A 21 13.63 2.27 3.86
N THR A 22 14.91 2.01 4.17
CA THR A 22 15.82 1.69 3.07
C THR A 22 15.43 0.29 2.59
N PRO A 23 15.14 0.07 1.30
CA PRO A 23 14.90 -1.28 0.82
C PRO A 23 16.15 -2.10 1.11
N VAL A 24 16.07 -3.01 2.09
CA VAL A 24 17.14 -3.95 2.35
C VAL A 24 17.08 -4.95 1.20
N GLU A 25 17.85 -4.68 0.16
CA GLU A 25 18.18 -5.69 -0.82
C GLU A 25 18.91 -6.80 -0.06
N PHE A 26 18.26 -7.95 0.11
CA PHE A 26 18.88 -9.09 0.76
C PHE A 26 20.06 -9.55 -0.11
N LYS A 27 21.24 -9.14 0.32
CA LYS A 27 22.51 -9.57 -0.27
C LYS A 27 23.15 -10.52 0.73
N GLN A 28 23.12 -11.79 0.41
CA GLN A 28 23.77 -12.82 1.21
C GLN A 28 25.25 -12.41 1.41
N PRO A 29 25.72 -12.24 2.66
CA PRO A 29 27.10 -11.85 2.92
C PRO A 29 28.03 -12.95 2.40
N LYS A 30 29.21 -12.62 1.86
CA LYS A 30 30.11 -13.62 1.24
C LYS A 30 30.59 -14.71 2.23
N ASN A 31 30.62 -14.38 3.52
CA ASN A 31 30.95 -15.30 4.59
C ASN A 31 30.04 -14.93 5.76
N ASP A 32 29.00 -15.72 6.01
CA ASP A 32 28.08 -15.51 7.12
C ASP A 32 28.66 -16.12 8.41
N PRO A 33 29.01 -15.31 9.42
CA PRO A 33 29.53 -15.81 10.68
C PRO A 33 28.53 -16.69 11.45
N GLN A 34 27.23 -16.57 11.18
CA GLN A 34 26.19 -17.34 11.86
C GLN A 34 26.04 -18.76 11.31
N LEU A 35 26.60 -19.02 10.13
CA LEU A 35 26.42 -20.26 9.39
C LEU A 35 27.37 -21.39 9.87
N GLY A 36 28.48 -21.04 10.53
CA GLY A 36 29.47 -22.00 11.02
C GLY A 36 30.06 -22.83 9.87
N ASP A 37 30.00 -24.16 10.00
CA ASP A 37 30.51 -25.11 9.00
C ASP A 37 29.48 -25.48 7.92
N TYR A 38 28.27 -24.92 7.98
CA TYR A 38 27.25 -25.23 6.99
C TYR A 38 27.59 -24.57 5.63
N PRO A 39 27.42 -25.26 4.49
CA PRO A 39 27.79 -24.70 3.20
C PRO A 39 26.92 -23.49 2.85
N GLN A 40 27.55 -22.42 2.38
CA GLN A 40 26.84 -21.22 1.95
C GLN A 40 26.34 -21.39 0.51
N ILE A 41 25.04 -21.67 0.38
CA ILE A 41 24.38 -21.94 -0.91
C ILE A 41 23.73 -20.64 -1.43
N PRO A 42 23.74 -20.37 -2.74
CA PRO A 42 23.06 -19.20 -3.28
C PRO A 42 21.56 -19.19 -2.91
N ALA A 43 21.10 -18.06 -2.39
CA ALA A 43 19.71 -17.83 -1.98
C ALA A 43 18.74 -17.70 -3.18
N ILE A 44 18.54 -18.80 -3.91
CA ILE A 44 17.63 -18.87 -5.06
C ILE A 44 16.40 -19.67 -4.66
N SER A 45 15.21 -19.07 -4.83
CA SER A 45 13.94 -19.76 -4.57
C SER A 45 13.78 -20.98 -5.47
N VAL A 46 13.32 -22.05 -4.85
CA VAL A 46 13.04 -23.35 -5.46
C VAL A 46 11.93 -23.25 -6.52
N GLN A 47 11.07 -22.23 -6.44
CA GLN A 47 10.03 -21.95 -7.44
C GLN A 47 10.60 -21.66 -8.85
N ARG A 48 11.86 -21.23 -8.96
CA ARG A 48 12.53 -21.01 -10.25
C ARG A 48 12.90 -22.31 -10.99
N ARG A 49 12.90 -23.44 -10.28
CA ARG A 49 13.22 -24.75 -10.86
C ARG A 49 12.07 -25.26 -11.74
N PRO A 50 12.34 -26.09 -12.77
CA PRO A 50 11.29 -26.75 -13.55
C PRO A 50 10.39 -27.63 -12.66
N ALA A 51 9.14 -27.84 -13.07
CA ALA A 51 8.16 -28.58 -12.28
C ALA A 51 8.40 -30.09 -12.18
N LYS A 52 9.22 -30.69 -13.06
CA LYS A 52 9.47 -32.13 -13.15
C LYS A 52 10.97 -32.42 -13.13
N GLY A 53 11.34 -33.68 -12.87
CA GLY A 53 12.74 -34.15 -12.87
C GLY A 53 13.39 -34.22 -11.50
N TRP A 54 12.58 -34.26 -10.44
CA TRP A 54 13.05 -34.26 -9.04
C TRP A 54 12.58 -35.52 -8.33
N TRP A 55 13.38 -36.00 -7.37
CA TRP A 55 12.97 -37.11 -6.51
C TRP A 55 11.73 -36.74 -5.67
N ASN A 56 11.77 -35.58 -5.00
CA ASN A 56 10.59 -34.96 -4.42
C ASN A 56 10.03 -33.94 -5.43
N VAL A 57 8.99 -34.34 -6.16
CA VAL A 57 8.36 -33.51 -7.19
C VAL A 57 7.66 -32.29 -6.58
N GLN A 58 7.06 -32.44 -5.39
CA GLN A 58 6.31 -31.36 -4.74
C GLN A 58 7.25 -30.22 -4.33
N GLU A 59 8.38 -30.57 -3.72
CA GLU A 59 9.39 -29.60 -3.31
C GLU A 59 10.42 -29.27 -4.39
N ARG A 60 10.37 -29.91 -5.57
CA ARG A 60 11.37 -29.73 -6.65
C ARG A 60 12.82 -29.94 -6.17
N ARG A 61 13.05 -31.02 -5.42
CA ARG A 61 14.35 -31.34 -4.78
C ARG A 61 14.77 -32.79 -4.98
N ASN A 62 16.08 -33.02 -4.99
CA ASN A 62 16.66 -34.36 -5.05
C ASN A 62 17.04 -34.89 -3.66
N PHE A 63 17.04 -36.22 -3.51
CA PHE A 63 17.47 -36.85 -2.26
C PHE A 63 18.96 -36.56 -2.01
N GLY A 64 19.31 -36.20 -0.76
CA GLY A 64 20.69 -35.87 -0.37
C GLY A 64 21.18 -34.48 -0.81
N GLU A 65 20.33 -33.67 -1.47
CA GLU A 65 20.67 -32.29 -1.81
C GLU A 65 20.73 -31.41 -0.54
N THR A 66 21.82 -30.63 -0.40
CA THR A 66 22.00 -29.69 0.72
C THR A 66 20.94 -28.60 0.68
N LEU A 67 20.34 -28.31 1.83
CA LEU A 67 19.30 -27.29 1.98
C LEU A 67 19.91 -25.90 2.08
N PRO A 68 19.35 -24.86 1.42
CA PRO A 68 19.74 -23.49 1.73
C PRO A 68 19.45 -23.17 3.20
N GLU A 69 20.26 -22.33 3.83
CA GLU A 69 20.12 -21.96 5.24
C GLU A 69 18.76 -21.30 5.54
N GLN A 70 18.25 -20.51 4.58
CA GLN A 70 16.94 -19.86 4.64
C GLN A 70 15.89 -20.59 3.79
N HIS A 71 15.90 -21.94 3.86
CA HIS A 71 14.99 -22.75 3.06
C HIS A 71 13.52 -22.36 3.24
N GLU A 72 13.08 -21.98 4.44
CA GLU A 72 11.69 -21.61 4.69
C GLU A 72 11.19 -20.49 3.75
N ILE A 73 12.02 -19.46 3.54
CA ILE A 73 11.71 -18.32 2.67
C ILE A 73 11.93 -18.66 1.19
N LEU A 74 12.81 -19.62 0.89
CA LEU A 74 13.15 -20.03 -0.48
C LEU A 74 12.36 -21.27 -0.95
N SER A 75 11.51 -21.81 -0.09
CA SER A 75 10.72 -23.01 -0.34
C SER A 75 9.66 -22.79 -1.41
N ILE A 76 9.11 -23.89 -1.93
CA ILE A 76 7.96 -23.81 -2.85
C ILE A 76 6.73 -23.19 -2.17
N TRP A 77 6.62 -23.35 -0.85
CA TRP A 77 5.50 -22.90 -0.02
C TRP A 77 5.60 -21.44 0.41
N SER A 78 6.74 -20.80 0.12
CA SER A 78 6.94 -19.39 0.40
C SER A 78 6.20 -18.49 -0.59
N LEU A 79 6.37 -17.19 -0.40
CA LEU A 79 5.91 -16.15 -1.31
C LEU A 79 6.37 -16.44 -2.75
N ASP A 80 5.48 -16.18 -3.69
CA ASP A 80 5.72 -16.47 -5.10
C ASP A 80 6.76 -15.52 -5.73
N VAL A 81 7.49 -16.04 -6.71
CA VAL A 81 8.58 -15.33 -7.39
C VAL A 81 8.13 -14.83 -8.75
N PHE A 82 8.04 -13.51 -8.88
CA PHE A 82 7.65 -12.85 -10.11
C PHE A 82 8.84 -12.55 -11.03
N ASN A 83 8.59 -12.57 -12.34
CA ASN A 83 9.58 -12.23 -13.38
C ASN A 83 9.66 -10.71 -13.67
N ILE A 84 8.86 -9.90 -12.98
CA ILE A 84 8.80 -8.45 -13.18
C ILE A 84 9.65 -7.76 -12.10
N SER A 85 10.41 -6.74 -12.49
CA SER A 85 11.14 -5.92 -11.52
C SER A 85 10.19 -5.23 -10.55
N ARG A 86 10.54 -5.24 -9.25
CA ARG A 86 9.78 -4.61 -8.16
C ARG A 86 9.43 -3.15 -8.44
N SER A 87 10.37 -2.39 -9.01
CA SER A 87 10.15 -0.98 -9.35
C SER A 87 9.14 -0.79 -10.47
N SER A 88 9.17 -1.67 -11.48
CA SER A 88 8.22 -1.65 -12.60
C SER A 88 6.82 -2.00 -12.13
N ALA A 89 6.68 -3.05 -11.33
CA ALA A 89 5.40 -3.49 -10.78
C ALA A 89 4.75 -2.39 -9.92
N LEU A 90 5.52 -1.80 -9.01
CA LEU A 90 5.03 -0.71 -8.15
C LEU A 90 4.62 0.52 -8.96
N LYS A 91 5.41 0.89 -9.99
CA LYS A 91 5.09 2.01 -10.87
C LYS A 91 3.80 1.77 -11.64
N GLN A 92 3.64 0.60 -12.26
CA GLN A 92 2.46 0.27 -13.05
C GLN A 92 1.20 0.24 -12.17
N PHE A 93 1.28 -0.39 -11.00
CA PHE A 93 0.18 -0.42 -10.04
C PHE A 93 -0.19 0.98 -9.53
N GLY A 94 0.82 1.79 -9.16
CA GLY A 94 0.61 3.16 -8.70
C GLY A 94 -0.04 4.05 -9.76
N ILE A 95 0.37 3.92 -11.02
CA ILE A 95 -0.25 4.65 -12.14
C ILE A 95 -1.72 4.22 -12.31
N ALA A 96 -2.01 2.91 -12.28
CA ALA A 96 -3.37 2.41 -12.43
C ALA A 96 -4.29 2.94 -11.32
N VAL A 97 -3.85 2.90 -10.06
CA VAL A 97 -4.60 3.44 -8.92
C VAL A 97 -4.79 4.95 -9.03
N ALA A 98 -3.75 5.69 -9.40
CA ALA A 98 -3.81 7.14 -9.55
C ALA A 98 -4.80 7.56 -10.66
N ILE A 99 -4.80 6.87 -11.80
CA ILE A 99 -5.75 7.13 -12.88
C ILE A 99 -7.17 6.83 -12.42
N PHE A 100 -7.38 5.68 -11.77
CA PHE A 100 -8.70 5.29 -11.28
C PHE A 100 -9.26 6.31 -10.28
N LEU A 101 -8.48 6.65 -9.25
CA LEU A 101 -8.90 7.61 -8.23
C LEU A 101 -9.08 9.02 -8.84
N GLY A 102 -8.16 9.45 -9.69
CA GLY A 102 -8.26 10.72 -10.39
C GLY A 102 -9.53 10.82 -11.24
N PHE A 103 -9.88 9.75 -11.95
CA PHE A 103 -11.12 9.68 -12.73
C PHE A 103 -12.36 9.73 -11.83
N THR A 104 -12.41 8.93 -10.75
CA THR A 104 -13.56 8.93 -9.84
C THR A 104 -13.79 10.31 -9.19
N MET A 105 -12.72 11.01 -8.81
CA MET A 105 -12.80 12.35 -8.26
C MET A 105 -13.27 13.38 -9.31
N ALA A 106 -12.75 13.29 -10.54
CA ALA A 106 -13.16 14.16 -11.63
C ALA A 106 -14.65 13.98 -11.97
N VAL A 107 -15.12 12.74 -12.02
CA VAL A 107 -16.54 12.42 -12.20
C VAL A 107 -17.35 13.01 -11.06
N LYS A 108 -16.95 12.77 -9.81
CA LYS A 108 -17.67 13.28 -8.63
C LYS A 108 -17.77 14.82 -8.61
N ALA A 109 -16.72 15.52 -9.02
CA ALA A 109 -16.71 16.98 -9.11
C ALA A 109 -17.57 17.52 -10.26
N SER A 110 -17.82 16.68 -11.29
CA SER A 110 -18.60 17.05 -12.48
C SER A 110 -20.07 16.63 -12.39
N VAL A 111 -20.47 15.95 -11.31
CA VAL A 111 -21.87 15.58 -11.08
C VAL A 111 -22.66 16.85 -10.74
N PRO A 112 -23.71 17.20 -11.51
CA PRO A 112 -24.54 18.35 -11.20
C PRO A 112 -25.30 18.11 -9.90
N GLU A 113 -25.68 19.21 -9.24
CA GLU A 113 -26.54 19.13 -8.07
C GLU A 113 -27.87 18.46 -8.42
N ARG A 114 -28.40 17.69 -7.47
CA ARG A 114 -29.66 16.97 -7.68
C ARG A 114 -30.77 18.01 -7.93
N PRO A 115 -31.51 17.94 -9.06
CA PRO A 115 -32.53 18.93 -9.40
C PRO A 115 -33.80 18.82 -8.56
N ALA A 116 -33.80 17.97 -7.53
CA ALA A 116 -34.94 17.72 -6.67
C ALA A 116 -34.54 17.99 -5.23
N ALA A 117 -35.39 18.72 -4.50
CA ALA A 117 -35.23 18.93 -3.08
C ALA A 117 -35.13 17.56 -2.34
N PRO A 118 -34.36 17.47 -1.25
CA PRO A 118 -34.40 16.29 -0.38
C PRO A 118 -35.81 16.10 0.17
N ARG A 119 -36.19 14.83 0.34
CA ARG A 119 -37.46 14.49 0.98
C ARG A 119 -37.44 15.02 2.40
N SER A 120 -38.39 15.88 2.73
CA SER A 120 -38.59 16.38 4.07
C SER A 120 -39.57 15.51 4.85
N TYR A 121 -39.39 15.52 6.17
CA TYR A 121 -40.13 14.70 7.09
C TYR A 121 -40.77 15.57 8.19
N PRO A 122 -42.05 15.34 8.54
CA PRO A 122 -42.75 16.10 9.58
C PRO A 122 -42.21 15.78 10.98
N TYR A 123 -42.74 16.46 12.01
CA TYR A 123 -42.39 16.22 13.42
C TYR A 123 -40.90 16.39 13.72
N GLY A 124 -40.29 17.44 13.17
CA GLY A 124 -38.88 17.73 13.39
C GLY A 124 -37.94 16.64 12.86
N GLY A 125 -38.35 15.87 11.84
CA GLY A 125 -37.52 14.84 11.23
C GLY A 125 -37.72 13.44 11.81
N LEU A 126 -38.95 13.10 12.23
CA LEU A 126 -39.31 11.80 12.80
C LEU A 126 -38.47 11.40 14.02
N VAL A 127 -37.98 12.36 14.82
CA VAL A 127 -37.07 12.08 15.96
C VAL A 127 -37.67 11.05 16.93
N ALA A 128 -38.95 11.19 17.28
CA ALA A 128 -39.65 10.25 18.16
C ALA A 128 -39.65 8.82 17.59
N GLU A 129 -39.86 8.68 16.28
CA GLU A 129 -39.95 7.38 15.60
C GLU A 129 -38.59 6.76 15.29
N LEU A 130 -37.54 7.59 15.20
CA LEU A 130 -36.15 7.21 14.95
C LEU A 130 -35.34 7.00 16.24
N GLY A 131 -36.03 6.76 17.37
CA GLY A 131 -35.41 6.39 18.64
C GLY A 131 -35.16 7.55 19.59
N GLY A 132 -35.80 8.71 19.38
CA GLY A 132 -35.83 9.83 20.32
C GLY A 132 -34.52 10.60 20.50
N LEU A 133 -33.47 10.23 19.77
CA LEU A 133 -32.19 10.91 19.76
C LEU A 133 -32.15 11.92 18.62
N ASP A 134 -31.78 13.17 18.93
CA ASP A 134 -31.63 14.23 17.92
C ASP A 134 -30.60 13.88 16.83
N GLU A 135 -29.62 13.01 17.14
CA GLU A 135 -28.63 12.52 16.18
C GLU A 135 -29.23 11.70 15.04
N ASN A 136 -30.38 11.05 15.26
CA ASN A 136 -31.05 10.20 14.26
C ASN A 136 -32.09 10.95 13.43
N LYS A 137 -32.16 12.28 13.58
CA LYS A 137 -33.12 13.13 12.89
C LYS A 137 -33.03 12.99 11.37
N ALA A 138 -34.15 12.69 10.73
CA ALA A 138 -34.28 12.73 9.28
C ALA A 138 -34.34 14.17 8.76
N ALA A 139 -34.09 14.36 7.45
CA ALA A 139 -34.08 15.68 6.83
C ALA A 139 -35.41 16.45 7.05
N VAL A 140 -35.30 17.70 7.52
CA VAL A 140 -36.43 18.62 7.74
C VAL A 140 -36.37 19.73 6.70
N TYR A 141 -37.54 20.20 6.26
CA TYR A 141 -37.64 21.39 5.41
C TYR A 141 -37.56 22.63 6.30
N GLU A 142 -36.46 23.35 6.22
CA GLU A 142 -36.32 24.69 6.79
C GLU A 142 -36.41 25.68 5.61
N PRO A 143 -37.44 26.56 5.55
CA PRO A 143 -37.49 27.58 4.51
C PRO A 143 -36.33 28.55 4.68
N GLU A 144 -35.62 28.87 3.61
CA GLU A 144 -34.58 29.90 3.61
C GLU A 144 -35.25 31.26 3.87
N GLU A 145 -34.92 31.94 4.98
CA GLU A 145 -35.35 33.32 5.24
C GLU A 145 -34.58 34.26 4.29
N GLU A 146 -35.30 35.02 3.45
CA GLU A 146 -34.75 36.06 2.56
C GLU A 146 -34.12 37.24 3.32
#